data_AF-A0A855N2J4-F1
#
_entry.id   AF-A0A855N2J4-F1
#
_cell.length_a   1.000
_cell.length_b   1.000
_cell.length_c   1.000
_cell.angle_alpha   90.00
_cell.angle_beta   90.00
_cell.angle_gamma   90.00
#
_symmetry.space_group_name_H-M   'P 1'
#
loop_
_entity.id
_entity.type
_entity.pdbx_description
1 polymer ?
#
loop_
_entity_poly.entity_id
_entity_poly.type
_entity_poly.pdbx_seq_one_letter_code
_entity_poly.pdbx_strand_id
1 'polypeptide(L)'
;MPYTISLLDSDLSVEDFKAKWAKHVIKIQYGLDISDEDAKNAVNIFKELKAGEYKNDKSNLNEANKEDTKKPFTPIQGFSLNNKTYQDEAIERLKKLYEMIKSEFDNGKTELEILKQLAKLNLKV
;
A
#
# COMPACT_ATOMS: atom_id res chain seq x y z
N MET A 1 -11.19 -16.39 -19.92
CA MET A 1 -11.83 -15.60 -20.99
C MET A 1 -13.37 -15.63 -20.99
N PRO A 2 -14.10 -16.73 -20.70
CA PRO A 2 -15.58 -16.67 -20.75
C PRO A 2 -16.20 -15.77 -19.67
N TYR A 3 -15.56 -15.67 -18.50
CA TYR A 3 -16.05 -14.87 -17.37
C TYR A 3 -16.09 -13.35 -17.63
N THR A 4 -15.14 -12.81 -18.40
CA THR A 4 -15.14 -11.37 -18.74
C THR A 4 -16.27 -11.02 -19.70
N ILE A 5 -16.59 -11.92 -20.63
CA ILE A 5 -17.68 -11.74 -21.59
C ILE A 5 -19.02 -11.77 -20.85
N SER A 6 -19.22 -12.72 -19.94
CA SER A 6 -20.44 -12.77 -19.11
C SER A 6 -20.57 -11.58 -18.16
N LEU A 7 -19.45 -10.99 -17.72
CA LEU A 7 -19.47 -9.81 -16.87
C LEU A 7 -19.88 -8.55 -17.66
N LEU A 8 -19.45 -8.44 -18.91
CA LEU A 8 -19.81 -7.32 -19.79
C LEU A 8 -21.27 -7.39 -20.24
N ASP A 9 -21.81 -8.59 -20.38
CA ASP A 9 -23.20 -8.84 -20.79
C ASP A 9 -24.18 -8.93 -19.60
N SER A 10 -23.68 -8.81 -18.37
CA SER A 10 -24.53 -8.89 -17.18
C SER A 10 -25.24 -7.58 -16.88
N ASP A 11 -26.53 -7.68 -16.54
CA ASP A 11 -27.43 -6.56 -16.20
C ASP A 11 -27.17 -6.01 -14.79
N LEU A 12 -25.91 -5.64 -14.53
CA LEU A 12 -25.42 -5.10 -13.26
C LEU A 12 -25.38 -3.58 -13.30
N SER A 13 -25.51 -2.96 -12.13
CA SER A 13 -25.19 -1.53 -12.00
C SER A 13 -23.73 -1.26 -12.34
N VAL A 14 -23.43 -0.06 -12.82
CA VAL A 14 -22.05 0.36 -13.17
C VAL A 14 -21.09 0.20 -11.99
N GLU A 15 -21.59 0.35 -10.76
CA GLU A 15 -20.78 0.23 -9.54
C GLU A 15 -20.46 -1.23 -9.21
N ASP A 16 -21.46 -2.11 -9.33
CA ASP A 16 -21.26 -3.55 -9.12
C ASP A 16 -20.35 -4.16 -10.18
N PHE A 17 -20.48 -3.69 -11.43
CA PHE A 17 -19.56 -4.06 -12.50
C PHE A 17 -18.12 -3.66 -12.16
N LYS A 18 -17.88 -2.42 -11.71
CA LYS A 18 -16.53 -1.94 -11.33
C LYS A 18 -15.92 -2.78 -10.21
N ALA A 19 -16.71 -3.13 -9.20
CA ALA A 19 -16.24 -3.97 -8.10
C ALA A 19 -15.86 -5.38 -8.58
N LYS A 20 -16.73 -6.05 -9.36
CA LYS A 20 -16.44 -7.38 -9.91
C LYS A 20 -15.28 -7.37 -10.91
N TRP A 21 -15.15 -6.31 -11.70
CA TRP A 21 -14.02 -6.12 -12.61
C TRP A 21 -12.72 -5.94 -11.85
N ALA A 22 -12.68 -5.08 -10.84
CA ALA A 22 -11.51 -4.88 -9.99
C ALA A 22 -11.06 -6.19 -9.33
N LYS A 23 -12.00 -6.95 -8.76
CA LYS A 23 -11.74 -8.30 -8.20
C LYS A 23 -11.16 -9.25 -9.24
N HIS A 24 -11.72 -9.27 -10.45
CA HIS A 24 -11.26 -10.13 -11.52
C HIS A 24 -9.84 -9.77 -12.00
N VAL A 25 -9.56 -8.49 -12.21
CA VAL A 25 -8.24 -8.01 -12.65
C VAL A 25 -7.18 -8.30 -11.58
N ILE A 26 -7.47 -8.05 -10.30
CA ILE A 26 -6.53 -8.32 -9.20
C ILE A 26 -6.19 -9.81 -9.12
N LYS A 27 -7.21 -10.67 -9.28
CA LYS A 27 -7.01 -12.13 -9.30
C LYS A 27 -6.16 -12.59 -10.48
N ILE A 28 -6.36 -12.05 -11.68
CA ILE A 28 -5.57 -12.41 -12.86
C ILE A 28 -4.14 -11.87 -12.78
N GLN A 29 -3.98 -10.62 -12.38
CA GLN A 29 -2.70 -9.91 -12.47
C GLN A 29 -1.76 -10.22 -11.31
N TYR A 30 -2.31 -10.51 -10.13
CA TYR A 30 -1.53 -10.74 -8.90
C TYR A 30 -1.79 -12.11 -8.26
N GLY A 31 -2.73 -12.91 -8.77
CA GLY A 31 -3.08 -14.20 -8.16
C GLY A 31 -3.78 -14.06 -6.80
N LEU A 32 -4.20 -12.85 -6.41
CA LEU A 32 -4.77 -12.54 -5.11
C LEU A 32 -6.29 -12.58 -5.20
N ASP A 33 -6.93 -13.43 -4.38
CA ASP A 33 -8.39 -13.43 -4.23
C ASP A 33 -8.78 -12.44 -3.14
N ILE A 34 -9.54 -11.41 -3.51
CA ILE A 34 -9.99 -10.37 -2.58
C ILE A 34 -11.49 -10.50 -2.31
N SER A 35 -11.91 -10.10 -1.11
CA SER A 35 -13.32 -10.08 -0.76
C SER A 35 -14.08 -9.06 -1.61
N ASP A 36 -15.39 -9.23 -1.77
CA ASP A 36 -16.21 -8.28 -2.52
C ASP A 36 -16.25 -6.89 -1.82
N GLU A 37 -16.12 -6.88 -0.49
CA GLU A 37 -16.05 -5.66 0.33
C GLU A 37 -14.74 -4.91 0.07
N ASP A 38 -13.61 -5.62 0.06
CA ASP A 38 -12.30 -5.03 -0.23
C ASP A 38 -12.21 -4.50 -1.66
N ALA A 39 -12.85 -5.18 -2.61
CA ALA A 39 -12.93 -4.73 -3.99
C ALA A 39 -13.73 -3.42 -4.12
N LYS A 40 -14.86 -3.30 -3.41
CA LYS A 40 -15.64 -2.07 -3.34
C LYS A 40 -14.85 -0.93 -2.67
N ASN A 41 -14.17 -1.23 -1.57
CA ASN A 41 -13.34 -0.26 -0.87
C ASN A 41 -12.20 0.26 -1.75
N ALA A 42 -11.50 -0.62 -2.46
CA ALA A 42 -10.43 -0.24 -3.39
C ALA A 42 -10.94 0.67 -4.52
N VAL A 43 -12.14 0.39 -5.07
CA VAL A 43 -12.77 1.24 -6.08
C VAL A 43 -13.13 2.61 -5.49
N ASN A 44 -13.60 2.66 -4.24
CA ASN A 44 -13.93 3.92 -3.59
C ASN A 44 -12.69 4.78 -3.32
N ILE A 45 -11.63 4.19 -2.77
CA ILE A 45 -10.32 4.83 -2.59
C ILE A 45 -9.79 5.37 -3.94
N PHE A 46 -9.94 4.61 -5.02
CA PHE A 46 -9.53 5.07 -6.35
C PHE A 46 -10.36 6.26 -6.86
N LYS A 47 -11.67 6.28 -6.59
CA LYS A 47 -12.53 7.44 -6.90
C LYS A 47 -12.09 8.68 -6.11
N GLU A 48 -11.82 8.53 -4.82
CA GLU A 48 -11.35 9.63 -3.94
C GLU A 48 -9.98 10.16 -4.36
N LEU A 49 -9.04 9.28 -4.70
CA LEU A 49 -7.72 9.66 -5.24
C LEU A 49 -7.84 10.41 -6.56
N LYS A 50 -8.71 9.97 -7.47
CA LYS A 50 -8.98 10.67 -8.73
C LYS A 50 -9.67 12.03 -8.54
N ALA A 51 -10.50 12.16 -7.51
CA ALA A 51 -11.16 13.41 -7.16
C ALA A 51 -10.20 14.43 -6.51
N GLY A 52 -8.98 14.02 -6.16
CA GLY A 52 -7.98 14.88 -5.49
C GLY A 52 -8.28 15.13 -4.01
N GLU A 53 -9.25 14.42 -3.43
CA GLU A 53 -9.70 14.58 -2.04
C GLU A 53 -9.04 13.59 -1.07
N TYR A 54 -7.90 13.00 -1.43
CA TYR A 54 -7.16 12.16 -0.49
C TYR A 54 -6.42 13.03 0.54
N LYS A 55 -7.18 13.59 1.48
CA LYS A 55 -6.65 14.16 2.71
C LYS A 55 -6.31 13.01 3.65
N ASN A 56 -5.02 12.75 3.82
CA ASN A 56 -4.53 11.99 4.96
C ASN A 56 -4.76 12.83 6.23
N ASP A 57 -5.98 12.88 6.74
CA ASP A 57 -6.23 13.44 8.08
C ASP A 57 -5.78 12.43 9.14
N LYS A 58 -4.46 12.38 9.36
CA LYS A 58 -3.85 11.97 10.63
C LYS A 58 -4.00 13.05 11.72
N SER A 59 -5.00 13.92 11.61
CA SER A 59 -5.16 15.14 12.42
C SER A 59 -6.23 15.01 13.52
N ASN A 60 -7.05 13.97 13.56
CA ASN A 60 -8.09 13.76 14.58
C ASN A 60 -7.61 13.00 15.83
N LEU A 61 -6.47 13.37 16.42
CA LEU A 61 -6.08 12.82 17.73
C LEU A 61 -5.70 13.86 18.81
N ASN A 62 -5.68 15.16 18.50
CA ASN A 62 -5.14 16.17 19.41
C ASN A 62 -6.05 17.38 19.63
N GLU A 63 -7.34 17.16 19.85
CA GLU A 63 -8.21 18.19 20.45
C GLU A 63 -8.81 17.68 21.76
N ALA A 64 -7.98 17.68 22.80
CA ALA A 64 -8.47 17.70 24.17
C ALA A 64 -7.57 18.60 25.02
N ASN A 65 -8.19 19.69 25.50
CA ASN A 65 -7.81 20.51 26.65
C ASN A 65 -6.84 21.68 26.41
N LYS A 66 -7.45 22.86 26.24
CA LYS A 66 -6.96 24.10 26.84
C LYS A 66 -7.21 24.03 28.35
N GLU A 67 -6.19 24.22 29.18
CA GLU A 67 -6.20 25.12 30.37
C GLU A 67 -4.89 25.04 31.17
N ASP A 68 -4.53 26.22 31.70
CA ASP A 68 -3.68 26.52 32.86
C ASP A 68 -2.15 26.48 32.82
N THR A 69 -1.62 27.69 33.03
CA THR A 69 -0.28 28.07 33.46
C THR A 69 0.23 27.26 34.67
N LYS A 70 1.02 26.21 34.45
CA LYS A 70 1.95 25.62 35.44
C LYS A 70 3.22 25.16 34.72
N LYS A 71 4.39 25.31 35.38
CA LYS A 71 5.76 25.10 34.88
C LYS A 71 5.89 24.01 33.78
N PRO A 72 6.69 24.23 32.73
CA PRO A 72 6.87 23.22 31.69
C PRO A 72 7.44 21.95 32.31
N PHE A 73 6.73 20.85 32.09
CA PHE A 73 7.15 19.52 32.50
C PHE A 73 8.48 19.23 31.82
N THR A 74 9.53 19.00 32.61
CA THR A 74 10.76 18.37 32.10
C THR A 74 10.57 16.88 32.25
N PRO A 75 10.43 16.10 31.16
CA PRO A 75 10.25 14.67 31.28
C PRO A 75 11.46 14.09 32.01
N ILE A 76 11.24 13.28 33.06
CA ILE A 76 12.28 12.44 33.70
C ILE A 76 12.66 11.28 32.77
N GLN A 77 12.51 11.47 31.45
CA GLN A 77 13.00 10.53 30.46
C GLN A 77 14.52 10.71 30.44
N GLY A 78 15.19 9.93 31.29
CA GLY A 78 16.63 9.75 31.20
C GLY A 78 16.97 9.42 29.75
N PHE A 79 17.89 10.19 29.16
CA PHE A 79 18.43 9.88 27.85
C PHE A 79 19.03 8.47 27.93
N SER A 80 18.31 7.48 27.40
CA SER A 80 18.83 6.12 27.29
C SER A 80 20.10 6.18 26.45
N LEU A 81 21.22 5.70 26.99
CA LEU A 81 22.50 5.56 26.26
C LEU A 81 22.36 4.70 25.00
N ASN A 82 21.30 3.89 24.91
CA ASN A 82 20.98 3.10 23.73
C ASN A 82 20.00 3.85 22.83
N ASN A 83 20.53 4.67 21.92
CA ASN A 83 19.79 5.42 20.89
C ASN A 83 19.33 4.57 19.69
N LYS A 84 19.49 3.24 19.75
CA LYS A 84 19.08 2.35 18.66
C LYS A 84 17.61 1.96 18.86
N THR A 85 16.73 2.87 18.47
CA THR A 85 15.32 2.55 18.20
C THR A 85 15.27 1.52 17.08
N TYR A 86 14.66 0.35 17.36
CA TYR A 86 14.37 -0.78 16.46
C TYR A 86 15.36 -0.93 15.28
N GLN A 87 16.35 -1.82 15.40
CA GLN A 87 17.04 -2.34 14.21
C GLN A 87 16.06 -3.23 13.45
N ASP A 88 15.14 -2.59 12.72
CA ASP A 88 14.16 -3.28 11.92
C ASP A 88 14.89 -3.98 10.77
N GLU A 89 15.01 -5.29 10.89
CA GLU A 89 15.52 -6.18 9.84
C GLU A 89 14.81 -5.92 8.49
N ALA A 90 13.56 -5.45 8.54
CA ALA A 90 12.78 -4.99 7.40
C ALA A 90 13.42 -3.79 6.66
N ILE A 91 14.02 -2.84 7.37
CA ILE A 91 14.71 -1.68 6.79
C ILE A 91 15.96 -2.11 6.02
N GLU A 92 16.74 -3.05 6.57
CA GLU A 92 17.91 -3.60 5.86
C GLU A 92 17.53 -4.42 4.63
N ARG A 93 16.47 -5.22 4.72
CA ARG A 93 15.93 -5.99 3.58
C ARG A 93 15.42 -5.07 2.48
N LEU A 94 14.72 -3.98 2.84
CA LEU A 94 14.26 -2.97 1.89
C LEU A 94 15.43 -2.26 1.20
N LYS A 95 16.48 -1.92 1.96
CA LYS A 95 17.69 -1.32 1.40
C LYS A 95 18.40 -2.24 0.40
N LYS A 96 18.52 -3.53 0.70
CA LYS A 96 19.09 -4.52 -0.23
C LYS A 96 18.26 -4.67 -1.50
N LEU A 97 16.93 -4.67 -1.39
CA LEU A 97 16.03 -4.72 -2.54
C LEU A 97 16.21 -3.50 -3.45
N TYR A 98 16.33 -2.31 -2.85
CA TYR A 98 16.58 -1.07 -3.59
C TYR A 98 17.90 -1.10 -4.38
N GLU A 99 19.01 -1.51 -3.74
CA GLU A 99 20.32 -1.63 -4.41
C GLU A 99 20.28 -2.61 -5.59
N MET A 100 19.54 -3.73 -5.45
CA MET A 100 19.38 -4.71 -6.53
C MET A 100 18.61 -4.13 -7.73
N ILE A 101 17.50 -3.43 -7.47
CA ILE A 101 16.70 -2.77 -8.52
C ILE A 101 17.56 -1.73 -9.24
N LYS A 102 18.31 -0.93 -8.48
CA LYS A 102 19.17 0.12 -9.02
C LYS A 102 20.27 -0.44 -9.91
N SER A 103 20.98 -1.49 -9.48
CA SER A 103 22.01 -2.13 -10.28
C SER A 103 21.47 -2.71 -11.59
N GLU A 104 20.27 -3.30 -11.58
CA GLU A 104 19.68 -3.89 -12.79
C GLU A 104 19.13 -2.82 -13.74
N PHE A 105 18.66 -1.69 -13.21
CA PHE A 105 18.30 -0.52 -13.99
C PHE A 105 19.53 0.13 -14.65
N ASP A 106 20.63 0.29 -13.91
CA ASP A 106 21.89 0.82 -14.44
C ASP A 106 22.50 -0.09 -15.52
N ASN A 107 22.21 -1.40 -15.48
CA ASN A 107 22.55 -2.37 -16.53
C ASN A 107 21.68 -2.22 -17.80
N GLY A 108 20.76 -1.25 -17.84
CA GLY A 108 19.89 -0.96 -18.98
C GLY A 108 18.70 -1.90 -19.14
N LYS A 109 18.37 -2.70 -18.11
CA LYS A 109 17.17 -3.55 -18.15
C LYS A 109 15.92 -2.71 -17.97
N THR A 110 14.86 -3.12 -18.67
CA THR A 110 13.55 -2.47 -18.54
C THR A 110 12.89 -2.81 -17.20
N GLU A 111 12.04 -1.91 -16.71
CA GLU A 111 11.29 -2.09 -15.45
C GLU A 111 10.54 -3.43 -15.41
N LEU A 112 10.00 -3.88 -16.56
CA LEU A 112 9.33 -5.16 -16.71
C LEU A 112 10.26 -6.36 -16.50
N GLU A 113 11.49 -6.30 -17.01
CA GLU A 113 12.48 -7.36 -16.84
C GLU A 113 12.95 -7.47 -15.38
N ILE A 114 13.16 -6.33 -14.72
CA ILE A 114 13.55 -6.26 -13.31
C ILE A 114 12.43 -6.85 -12.44
N LEU A 115 11.17 -6.45 -12.65
CA LEU A 115 10.02 -7.00 -11.94
C LEU A 115 9.86 -8.51 -12.20
N LYS A 116 10.09 -8.97 -13.43
CA LYS A 116 10.04 -10.39 -13.79
C LYS A 116 11.14 -11.20 -13.10
N GLN A 117 12.34 -10.65 -12.93
CA GLN A 117 13.42 -11.30 -12.17
C GLN A 117 13.09 -11.36 -10.67
N LEU A 118 12.57 -10.27 -10.09
CA LEU A 118 12.17 -10.21 -8.68
C LEU A 118 11.01 -11.16 -8.36
N ALA A 119 10.01 -11.26 -9.23
CA ALA A 119 8.91 -12.20 -9.08
C ALA A 119 9.40 -13.66 -9.11
N LYS A 120 10.33 -13.99 -10.03
CA LYS A 120 10.96 -15.32 -10.09
C LYS A 120 11.78 -15.66 -8.83
N LEU A 121 12.42 -14.68 -8.21
CA LEU A 121 13.14 -14.85 -6.95
C LEU A 121 12.20 -15.14 -5.78
N ASN A 122 11.06 -14.43 -5.69
CA ASN A 122 10.06 -14.63 -4.64
C ASN A 122 9.22 -15.91 -4.81
N LEU A 123 9.13 -16.46 -6.02
CA LEU A 123 8.42 -17.72 -6.31
C LEU A 123 9.24 -18.99 -5.95
N LYS A 124 10.51 -18.84 -5.59
CA LYS A 124 11.42 -19.96 -5.27
C LYS A 124 11.45 -20.33 -3.77
N VAL A 125 10.44 -19.90 -3.01
CA VAL A 125 10.27 -20.19 -1.57
C VAL A 125 9.22 -21.27 -1.39
#